data_AF-A0A3R6PKD5-F1
#
_entry.id   AF-A0A3R6PKD5-F1
#
_cell.length_a   1.000
_cell.length_b   1.000
_cell.length_c   1.000
_cell.angle_alpha   90.00
_cell.angle_beta   90.00
_cell.angle_gamma   90.00
#
_symmetry.space_group_name_H-M   'P 1'
#
loop_
_entity.id
_entity.type
_entity.pdbx_description
1 polymer ?
#
loop_
_entity_poly.entity_id
_entity_poly.type
_entity_poly.pdbx_seq_one_letter_code
_entity_poly.pdbx_strand_id
1 'polypeptide(L)' 'MNWNNAFAMKKNINGKIVTVGQQDFDNMTIMIKEENGNVISCPMDFDNDGDCYFIYDSTQVYIREV' A
#
# COMPACT_ATOMS: atom_id res chain seq x y z
N MET A 1 -3.00 -8.28 13.98
CA MET A 1 -3.40 -7.60 12.72
C MET A 1 -3.91 -8.68 11.78
N ASN A 2 -5.14 -8.55 11.28
CA ASN A 2 -5.74 -9.53 10.36
C ASN A 2 -5.66 -8.99 8.93
N TRP A 3 -4.93 -9.69 8.05
CA TRP A 3 -4.87 -9.36 6.63
C TRP A 3 -6.24 -9.59 5.96
N ASN A 4 -6.72 -8.60 5.20
CA ASN A 4 -7.94 -8.70 4.42
C ASN A 4 -7.59 -8.87 2.92
N ASN A 5 -8.08 -9.94 2.29
CA ASN A 5 -7.84 -10.24 0.87
C ASN A 5 -8.81 -9.50 -0.09
N ALA A 6 -9.76 -8.70 0.40
CA ALA A 6 -10.76 -8.04 -0.43
C ALA A 6 -10.18 -6.97 -1.37
N PHE A 7 -9.06 -6.37 -0.99
CA PHE A 7 -8.24 -5.49 -1.81
C PHE A 7 -6.91 -6.20 -2.01
N ALA A 8 -6.70 -6.83 -3.16
CA ALA A 8 -5.44 -7.52 -3.47
C ALA A 8 -4.93 -7.03 -4.81
N MET A 9 -4.31 -5.86 -4.82
CA MET A 9 -3.63 -5.31 -5.98
C MET A 9 -2.12 -5.59 -5.85
N LYS A 10 -1.49 -6.14 -6.88
CA LYS A 10 -0.04 -6.31 -6.88
C LYS A 10 0.64 -5.08 -7.45
N LYS A 11 1.73 -4.63 -6.82
CA LYS A 11 2.61 -3.58 -7.34
C LYS A 11 4.04 -4.09 -7.37
N ASN A 12 4.78 -3.73 -8.41
CA ASN A 12 6.22 -3.90 -8.46
C ASN A 12 6.86 -2.56 -8.04
N ILE A 13 7.57 -2.56 -6.91
CA ILE A 13 8.23 -1.39 -6.36
C ILE A 13 9.71 -1.73 -6.25
N ASN A 14 10.55 -1.08 -7.05
CA ASN A 14 12.00 -1.31 -7.07
C ASN A 14 12.40 -2.80 -7.19
N GLY A 15 11.66 -3.59 -7.97
CA GLY A 15 11.91 -5.02 -8.17
C GLY A 15 11.30 -5.93 -7.10
N LYS A 16 10.64 -5.39 -6.07
CA LYS A 16 9.89 -6.15 -5.08
C LYS A 16 8.42 -6.18 -5.44
N ILE A 17 7.83 -7.38 -5.49
CA ILE A 17 6.39 -7.53 -5.66
C ILE A 17 5.74 -7.43 -4.29
N VAL A 18 4.76 -6.54 -4.15
CA VAL A 18 3.95 -6.41 -2.94
C VAL A 18 2.48 -6.52 -3.30
N THR A 19 1.68 -7.04 -2.38
CA THR A 19 0.23 -6.97 -2.45
C THR A 19 -0.23 -5.81 -1.59
N VAL A 20 -0.91 -4.84 -2.17
CA VAL A 20 -1.58 -3.73 -1.49
C VAL A 20 -2.89 -4.26 -0.92
N GLY A 21 -3.09 -4.05 0.38
CA GLY A 21 -4.21 -4.54 1.17
C GLY A 21 -5.16 -3.43 1.61
N GLN A 22 -5.47 -3.43 2.90
CA GLN A 22 -6.49 -2.57 3.49
C GLN A 22 -5.95 -1.18 3.86
N GLN A 23 -6.74 -0.15 3.54
CA GLN A 23 -6.54 1.23 4.00
C GLN A 23 -7.16 1.44 5.39
N ASP A 24 -6.48 2.25 6.20
CA ASP A 24 -6.94 2.75 7.49
C ASP A 24 -6.88 4.28 7.45
N PHE A 25 -8.05 4.90 7.31
CA PHE A 25 -8.19 6.36 7.20
C PHE A 25 -8.09 7.07 8.56
N ASP A 26 -8.31 6.35 9.67
CA ASP A 26 -8.19 6.95 11.01
C ASP A 26 -6.70 7.15 11.35
N ASN A 27 -5.86 6.20 10.96
CA ASN A 27 -4.42 6.23 11.21
C ASN A 27 -3.60 6.73 10.00
N MET A 28 -4.24 7.00 8.86
CA MET A 28 -3.58 7.37 7.60
C MET A 28 -2.48 6.36 7.21
N THR A 29 -2.86 5.08 7.20
CA THR A 29 -1.96 3.99 6.82
C THR A 29 -2.61 3.03 5.84
N ILE A 30 -1.78 2.23 5.17
CA ILE A 30 -2.21 1.12 4.34
C ILE A 30 -1.38 -0.12 4.66
N MET A 31 -2.02 -1.27 4.74
CA MET A 31 -1.31 -2.53 4.88
C MET A 31 -0.85 -3.04 3.53
N ILE A 32 0.39 -3.52 3.48
CA ILE A 32 0.91 -4.27 2.35
C ILE A 32 1.42 -5.64 2.80
N LYS A 33 1.48 -6.59 1.87
CA LYS A 33 2.05 -7.92 2.08
C LYS A 33 3.17 -8.17 1.07
N GLU A 34 4.37 -8.40 1.57
CA GLU A 34 5.54 -8.80 0.78
C GLU A 34 5.43 -10.29 0.35
N GLU A 35 6.19 -10.70 -0.66
CA GLU A 35 6.19 -12.10 -1.15
C GLU A 35 6.61 -13.13 -0.11
N ASN A 36 7.47 -12.75 0.84
CA ASN A 36 7.86 -13.59 1.99
C ASN A 36 6.72 -13.81 3.00
N GLY A 37 5.54 -13.20 2.77
CA GLY A 37 4.38 -13.28 3.64
C GLY A 37 4.34 -12.25 4.77
N ASN A 38 5.38 -11.43 4.91
CA ASN A 38 5.45 -10.34 5.87
C ASN A 38 4.38 -9.29 5.56
N VAL A 39 3.67 -8.84 6.61
CA VAL A 39 2.64 -7.81 6.50
C VAL A 39 3.12 -6.59 7.27
N ILE A 40 3.17 -5.46 6.60
CA ILE A 40 3.60 -4.19 7.21
C ILE A 40 2.54 -3.12 6.98
N SER A 41 2.52 -2.14 7.87
CA SER A 41 1.71 -0.92 7.72
C SER A 41 2.59 0.21 7.22
N CYS A 42 2.20 0.81 6.11
CA CYS A 42 2.89 1.91 5.46
C CYS A 42 2.11 3.21 5.67
N PRO A 43 2.79 4.36 5.88
CA PRO A 43 2.14 5.66 5.83
C PRO A 43 1.43 5.85 4.49
N MET A 44 0.23 6.42 4.54
CA MET A 44 -0.63 6.70 3.40
C MET A 44 -1.04 8.17 3.43
N ASP A 45 -1.19 8.78 2.25
CA ASP A 45 -1.68 10.14 2.12
C ASP A 45 -2.36 10.33 0.75
N PHE A 46 -2.82 11.56 0.48
CA PHE A 46 -3.46 11.96 -0.76
C PHE A 46 -2.72 13.17 -1.34
N ASP A 47 -2.56 13.20 -2.66
CA ASP A 47 -2.07 14.40 -3.33
C ASP A 47 -3.20 15.42 -3.54
N ASN A 48 -2.86 16.54 -4.20
CA ASN A 48 -3.80 17.65 -4.42
C ASN A 48 -4.97 17.27 -5.35
N ASP A 49 -4.85 16.19 -6.12
CA ASP A 49 -5.89 15.68 -7.01
C ASP A 49 -6.79 14.64 -6.30
N GLY A 50 -6.46 14.32 -5.04
CA GLY A 50 -7.15 13.33 -4.23
C GLY A 50 -6.73 11.90 -4.55
N ASP A 51 -5.62 11.71 -5.26
CA ASP A 51 -5.09 10.39 -5.56
C ASP A 51 -4.31 9.84 -4.36
N CYS A 52 -4.71 8.65 -3.94
CA CYS A 52 -4.13 7.99 -2.78
C CYS A 52 -2.79 7.35 -3.12
N TYR A 53 -1.80 7.61 -2.28
CA TYR A 53 -0.49 6.99 -2.33
C TYR A 53 -0.04 6.50 -0.95
N PHE A 54 0.95 5.61 -0.96
CA PHE A 54 1.63 5.17 0.25
C PHE A 54 3.15 5.20 0.09
N ILE A 55 3.84 5.24 1.22
CA ILE A 55 5.30 5.29 1.26
C ILE A 55 5.84 3.90 1.62
N TYR A 56 6.58 3.30 0.70
CA TYR A 56 7.25 2.01 0.88
C TYR A 56 8.68 2.07 0.37
N ASP A 57 9.65 1.64 1.18
CA ASP A 57 11.08 1.77 0.87
C ASP A 57 11.47 3.17 0.36
N SER A 58 10.97 4.22 1.06
CA SER A 58 11.15 5.63 0.69
C SER A 58 10.63 6.02 -0.70
N THR A 59 9.80 5.18 -1.31
CA THR A 59 9.18 5.41 -2.62
C THR A 59 7.69 5.72 -2.42
N GLN A 60 7.23 6.79 -3.07
CA GLN A 60 5.81 7.12 -3.15
C GLN A 60 5.14 6.24 -4.20
N VAL A 61 4.11 5.50 -3.82
CA VAL A 61 3.45 4.52 -4.68
C VAL A 61 1.95 4.80 -4.71
N TYR A 62 1.48 5.15 -5.91
CA TYR A 62 0.07 5.41 -6.14
C TYR A 62 -0.73 4.11 -6.24
N ILE A 63 -1.91 4.10 -5.60
CA ILE A 63 -2.78 2.92 -5.59
C ILE A 63 -3.46 2.76 -6.95
N ARG A 64 -4.00 3.83 -7.52
CA ARG A 64 -4.59 3.80 -8.88
C ARG A 64 -3.50 3.67 -9.94
N GLU A 65 -3.81 2.96 -11.02
CA GLU A 65 -3.07 3.06 -12.28
C GLU A 65 -3.74 4.14 -13.12
N VAL A 66 -2.95 5.11 -13.58
CA VAL A 66 -3.35 6.08 -14.61
C VAL A 66 -3.39 5.43 -15.99
#